data_AF-A0A7T1LBY9-F1
#
_entry.id   AF-A0A7T1LBY9-F1
#
_cell.length_a   1.000
_cell.length_b   1.000
_cell.length_c   1.000
_cell.angle_alpha   90.00
_cell.angle_beta   90.00
_cell.angle_gamma   90.00
#
_symmetry.space_group_name_H-M   'P 1'
#
loop_
_entity.id
_entity.type
_entity.pdbx_description
1 polymer ?
#
loop_
_entity_poly.entity_id
_entity_poly.type
_entity_poly.pdbx_seq_one_letter_code
_entity_poly.pdbx_strand_id
1 'polypeptide(L)'
;MIDKIANSSGVDKATVENALAHILDNTYRLWDSEEFEYRDRNFYPHYDMAQSFQRLMLGKPRESDIIMLKHESLESHYMNEYNMAYDDAHKLANEKYNYQEADKHG
;
A
#
# COMPACT_ATOMS: atom_id res chain seq x y z
N MET A 1 6.16 -0.73 15.54
CA MET A 1 5.66 0.13 14.46
C MET A 1 4.19 -0.15 14.18
N ILE A 2 3.84 -1.39 13.79
CA ILE A 2 2.46 -1.85 13.51
C ILE A 2 1.47 -1.43 14.60
N ASP A 3 1.74 -1.75 15.87
CA ASP A 3 0.84 -1.39 16.99
C ASP A 3 0.53 0.11 17.06
N LYS A 4 1.54 0.96 16.80
CA LYS A 4 1.38 2.41 16.86
C LYS A 4 0.47 2.89 15.71
N ILE A 5 0.72 2.38 14.51
CA ILE A 5 -0.05 2.71 13.31
C ILE A 5 -1.49 2.23 13.49
N ALA A 6 -1.72 0.97 13.88
CA ALA A 6 -3.04 0.40 14.14
C ALA A 6 -3.82 1.21 15.19
N ASN A 7 -3.18 1.57 16.31
CA ASN A 7 -3.82 2.40 17.34
C ASN A 7 -4.16 3.81 16.83
N SER A 8 -3.29 4.42 16.02
CA SER A 8 -3.54 5.76 15.48
C SER A 8 -4.63 5.80 14.42
N SER A 9 -4.67 4.79 13.54
CA SER A 9 -5.55 4.75 12.37
C SER A 9 -6.90 4.10 12.66
N GLY A 10 -7.00 3.32 13.75
CA GLY A 10 -8.17 2.49 14.04
C GLY A 10 -8.31 1.28 13.11
N VAL A 11 -7.30 1.01 12.26
CA VAL A 11 -7.25 -0.17 11.39
C VAL A 11 -6.72 -1.36 12.20
N ASP A 12 -7.24 -2.56 11.95
CA ASP A 12 -6.77 -3.76 12.63
C ASP A 12 -5.30 -4.06 12.30
N LYS A 13 -4.62 -4.73 13.23
CA LYS A 13 -3.18 -4.98 13.13
C LYS A 13 -2.80 -5.82 11.91
N ALA A 14 -3.63 -6.79 11.53
CA ALA A 14 -3.32 -7.68 10.41
C ALA A 14 -3.37 -6.93 9.08
N THR A 15 -4.37 -6.07 8.89
CA THR A 15 -4.44 -5.17 7.73
C THR A 15 -3.23 -4.22 7.68
N VAL A 16 -2.83 -3.64 8.83
CA VAL A 16 -1.63 -2.78 8.88
C VAL A 16 -0.37 -3.56 8.55
N GLU A 17 -0.20 -4.76 9.09
CA GLU A 17 0.95 -5.62 8.84
C GLU A 17 1.05 -6.00 7.35
N ASN A 18 -0.07 -6.44 6.75
CA ASN A 18 -0.13 -6.79 5.34
C ASN A 18 0.19 -5.61 4.42
N ALA A 19 -0.36 -4.43 4.72
CA ALA A 19 -0.08 -3.22 3.95
C ALA A 19 1.41 -2.84 4.02
N LEU A 20 2.01 -2.85 5.21
CA LEU A 20 3.42 -2.50 5.37
C LEU A 20 4.34 -3.51 4.70
N ALA A 21 4.07 -4.80 4.83
CA ALA A 21 4.84 -5.84 4.17
C ALA A 21 4.75 -5.69 2.64
N HIS A 22 3.56 -5.40 2.11
CA HIS A 22 3.35 -5.18 0.69
C HIS A 22 4.18 -4.01 0.13
N ILE A 23 4.21 -2.89 0.85
CA ILE A 23 4.89 -1.67 0.41
C ILE A 23 6.41 -1.74 0.62
N LEU A 24 6.87 -2.33 1.72
CA LEU A 24 8.27 -2.22 2.17
C LEU A 24 9.11 -3.47 1.91
N ASP A 25 8.52 -4.66 2.00
CA ASP A 25 9.27 -5.91 2.09
C ASP A 25 9.06 -6.81 0.86
N ASN A 26 7.85 -6.82 0.30
CA ASN A 26 7.50 -7.73 -0.78
C ASN A 26 8.22 -7.38 -2.09
N THR A 27 8.63 -8.42 -2.80
CA THR A 27 9.18 -8.33 -4.16
C THR A 27 8.18 -8.90 -5.15
N TYR A 28 7.95 -8.18 -6.24
CA TYR A 28 7.04 -8.58 -7.30
C TYR A 28 7.75 -8.57 -8.65
N ARG A 29 7.22 -9.37 -9.58
CA ARG A 29 7.66 -9.38 -10.98
C ARG A 29 7.15 -8.12 -11.68
N LEU A 30 7.97 -7.07 -11.70
CA LEU A 30 7.60 -5.75 -12.24
C LEU A 30 8.42 -5.44 -13.50
N TRP A 31 7.86 -4.60 -14.38
CA TRP A 31 8.58 -4.09 -15.57
C TRP A 31 9.68 -3.11 -15.14
N ASP A 32 10.92 -3.43 -15.49
CA ASP A 32 12.08 -2.57 -15.30
C ASP A 32 12.31 -1.72 -16.55
N SER A 33 12.07 -0.41 -16.45
CA SER A 33 12.23 0.51 -17.58
C SER A 33 13.68 0.83 -17.92
N GLU A 34 14.62 0.63 -16.99
CA GLU A 34 16.04 0.88 -17.25
C GLU A 34 16.66 -0.28 -18.04
N GLU A 35 16.24 -1.50 -17.70
CA GLU A 35 16.78 -2.75 -18.25
C GLU A 35 15.89 -3.36 -19.34
N PHE A 36 14.69 -2.78 -19.58
CA PHE A 36 13.70 -3.21 -20.57
C PHE A 36 13.25 -4.67 -20.43
N GLU A 37 13.13 -5.17 -19.19
CA GLU A 37 12.66 -6.52 -18.91
C GLU A 37 11.91 -6.63 -17.58
N TYR A 38 11.21 -7.76 -17.35
CA TYR A 38 10.57 -8.04 -16.07
C TYR A 38 11.55 -8.62 -15.06
N ARG A 39 11.62 -8.02 -13.87
CA ARG A 39 12.49 -8.46 -12.75
C ARG A 39 11.72 -8.50 -11.44
N ASP A 40 12.14 -9.39 -10.55
CA ASP A 40 11.63 -9.43 -9.19
C ASP A 40 12.30 -8.32 -8.39
N ARG A 41 11.50 -7.35 -7.95
CA ARG A 41 11.99 -6.14 -7.25
C ARG A 41 10.94 -5.61 -6.28
N ASN A 42 11.39 -4.80 -5.32
CA ASN A 42 10.49 -4.00 -4.51
C ASN A 42 9.86 -2.88 -5.33
N PHE A 43 8.76 -2.33 -4.82
CA PHE A 43 8.15 -1.13 -5.38
C PHE A 43 9.11 0.07 -5.34
N TYR A 44 8.92 0.97 -6.30
CA TYR A 44 9.61 2.26 -6.27
C TYR A 44 9.09 3.11 -5.10
N PRO A 45 9.97 3.83 -4.38
CA PRO A 45 9.53 4.72 -3.31
C PRO A 45 8.58 5.81 -3.83
N HIS A 46 7.47 6.03 -3.13
CA HIS A 46 6.50 7.09 -3.46
C HIS A 46 6.45 8.16 -2.35
N TYR A 47 6.54 9.43 -2.74
CA TYR A 47 6.60 10.55 -1.79
C TYR A 47 5.34 10.65 -0.91
N ASP A 48 4.16 10.52 -1.51
CA ASP A 48 2.89 10.66 -0.78
C ASP A 48 2.67 9.51 0.22
N MET A 49 3.11 8.29 -0.11
CA MET A 49 3.08 7.17 0.83
C MET A 49 4.01 7.43 2.02
N ALA A 50 5.21 7.97 1.79
CA ALA A 50 6.14 8.32 2.85
C ALA A 50 5.56 9.37 3.81
N GLN A 51 4.82 10.36 3.28
CA GLN A 51 4.10 11.35 4.09
C GLN A 51 2.97 10.70 4.89
N SER A 52 2.22 9.79 4.29
CA SER A 52 1.16 9.03 4.96
C SER A 52 1.71 8.20 6.13
N PHE A 53 2.83 7.50 5.94
CA PHE A 53 3.51 6.79 7.02
C PHE A 53 3.96 7.70 8.14
N GLN A 54 4.51 8.87 7.81
CA GLN A 54 4.90 9.85 8.83
C GLN A 54 3.70 10.27 9.68
N ARG A 55 2.57 10.59 9.05
CA ARG A 55 1.34 11.00 9.75
C ARG A 55 0.78 9.90 10.64
N LEU A 56 0.71 8.66 10.15
CA LEU A 56 0.34 7.47 10.92
C LEU A 56 1.26 7.31 12.14
N MET A 57 2.56 7.41 11.94
CA MET A 57 3.54 7.28 13.02
C MET A 57 3.53 8.44 14.02
N LEU A 58 3.11 9.63 13.62
CA LEU A 58 2.93 10.78 14.51
C LEU A 58 1.59 10.76 15.25
N GLY A 59 0.71 9.80 14.95
CA GLY A 59 -0.64 9.74 15.54
C GLY A 59 -1.57 10.83 15.01
N LYS A 60 -1.32 11.34 13.80
CA LYS A 60 -2.12 12.37 13.15
C LYS A 60 -2.59 11.91 11.76
N PRO A 61 -3.23 10.74 11.65
CA PRO A 61 -3.65 10.23 10.35
C PRO A 61 -4.72 11.12 9.71
N ARG A 62 -4.65 11.19 8.38
CA ARG A 62 -5.74 11.65 7.53
C ARG A 62 -6.56 10.46 7.06
N GLU A 63 -7.72 10.76 6.50
CA GLU A 63 -8.57 9.74 5.86
C GLU A 63 -7.83 9.03 4.71
N SER A 64 -7.05 9.76 3.91
CA SER A 64 -6.21 9.20 2.85
C SER A 64 -5.19 8.18 3.38
N ASP A 65 -4.60 8.41 4.55
CA ASP A 65 -3.65 7.48 5.17
C ASP A 65 -4.33 6.15 5.57
N ILE A 66 -5.58 6.22 6.02
CA ILE A 66 -6.39 5.05 6.38
C ILE A 66 -6.80 4.28 5.11
N ILE A 67 -7.15 5.01 4.05
CA ILE A 67 -7.47 4.43 2.73
C ILE A 67 -6.24 3.74 2.15
N MET A 68 -5.05 4.34 2.25
CA MET A 68 -3.79 3.72 1.84
C MET A 68 -3.59 2.36 2.52
N LEU A 69 -3.70 2.27 3.84
CA LEU A 69 -3.54 0.99 4.54
C LEU A 69 -4.52 -0.10 4.05
N LYS A 70 -5.77 0.28 3.76
CA LYS A 70 -6.78 -0.67 3.26
C LYS A 70 -6.55 -1.05 1.81
N HIS A 71 -6.14 -0.09 0.98
CA HIS A 71 -5.80 -0.31 -0.42
C HIS A 71 -4.69 -1.35 -0.54
N GLU A 72 -3.57 -1.07 0.12
CA GLU A 72 -2.33 -1.83 0.00
C GLU A 72 -2.49 -3.24 0.60
N SER A 73 -3.25 -3.38 1.69
CA SER A 73 -3.59 -4.69 2.22
C SER A 73 -4.50 -5.50 1.28
N LEU A 74 -5.44 -4.84 0.58
CA LEU A 74 -6.36 -5.51 -0.34
C LEU A 74 -5.65 -5.91 -1.64
N GLU A 75 -4.78 -5.04 -2.16
CA GLU A 75 -3.93 -5.34 -3.31
C GLU A 75 -3.03 -6.54 -3.03
N SER A 76 -2.33 -6.53 -1.89
CA SER A 76 -1.50 -7.64 -1.43
C SER A 76 -2.28 -8.96 -1.36
N HIS A 77 -3.52 -8.93 -0.87
CA HIS A 77 -4.38 -10.10 -0.83
C HIS A 77 -4.68 -10.63 -2.24
N TYR A 78 -5.02 -9.77 -3.19
CA TYR A 78 -5.25 -10.19 -4.58
C TYR A 78 -4.00 -10.79 -5.23
N MET A 79 -2.85 -10.16 -5.04
CA MET A 79 -1.60 -10.65 -5.61
C MET A 79 -1.16 -11.98 -5.01
N ASN A 80 -1.21 -12.13 -3.69
CA ASN A 80 -0.65 -13.29 -3.02
C ASN A 80 -1.60 -14.49 -2.99
N GLU A 81 -2.90 -14.27 -2.71
CA GLU A 81 -3.87 -15.37 -2.57
C GLU A 81 -4.45 -15.82 -3.92
N TYR A 82 -4.56 -14.91 -4.89
CA TYR A 82 -5.12 -15.21 -6.22
C TYR A 82 -4.08 -15.21 -7.34
N ASN A 83 -2.80 -15.00 -7.00
CA ASN A 83 -1.70 -14.92 -7.97
C ASN A 83 -1.99 -13.92 -9.11
N MET A 84 -2.67 -12.83 -8.76
CA MET A 84 -3.13 -11.79 -9.70
C MET A 84 -1.96 -10.89 -10.11
N ALA A 85 -1.97 -10.43 -11.36
CA ALA A 85 -1.01 -9.42 -11.81
C ALA A 85 -1.21 -8.11 -11.05
N TYR A 86 -0.11 -7.39 -10.81
CA TYR A 86 -0.12 -6.11 -10.09
C TYR A 86 -1.15 -5.12 -10.64
N ASP A 87 -1.18 -4.88 -11.96
CA ASP A 87 -2.09 -3.91 -12.57
C ASP A 87 -3.58 -4.24 -12.33
N ASP A 88 -3.93 -5.53 -12.37
CA ASP A 88 -5.30 -5.99 -12.12
C ASP A 88 -5.66 -5.88 -10.63
N ALA A 89 -4.74 -6.26 -9.74
CA ALA A 89 -4.91 -6.15 -8.30
C ALA A 89 -5.07 -4.68 -7.87
N HIS A 90 -4.22 -3.81 -8.39
CA HIS A 90 -4.24 -2.37 -8.13
C HIS A 90 -5.54 -1.72 -8.59
N LYS A 91 -6.02 -2.11 -9.78
CA LYS A 91 -7.30 -1.63 -10.30
C LYS A 91 -8.47 -2.04 -9.39
N LEU A 92 -8.53 -3.31 -8.97
CA LEU A 92 -9.58 -3.80 -8.07
C LEU A 92 -9.49 -3.18 -6.66
N ALA A 93 -8.28 -2.93 -6.16
CA ALA A 93 -8.09 -2.24 -4.90
C ALA A 93 -8.59 -0.79 -4.99
N ASN A 94 -8.33 -0.08 -6.09
CA ASN A 94 -8.84 1.26 -6.34
C ASN A 94 -10.37 1.34 -6.44
N GLU A 95 -11.05 0.29 -6.90
CA GLU A 95 -12.52 0.28 -6.92
C GLU A 95 -13.16 0.38 -5.52
N LYS A 96 -12.45 -0.11 -4.47
CA LYS A 96 -12.91 -0.05 -3.08
C LYS A 96 -12.24 1.05 -2.26
N TYR A 97 -10.94 1.22 -2.44
CA TYR A 97 -10.07 2.08 -1.65
C TYR A 97 -9.16 2.88 -2.58
N ASN A 98 -9.72 3.87 -3.27
CA ASN A 98 -8.94 4.69 -4.20
C ASN A 98 -8.02 5.65 -3.43
N TYR A 99 -6.80 5.23 -3.14
CA TYR A 99 -5.83 6.05 -2.41
C TYR A 99 -5.43 7.29 -3.22
N GLN A 100 -5.24 7.14 -4.53
CA GLN A 100 -4.83 8.24 -5.40
C GLN A 100 -5.85 9.40 -5.39
N GLU A 101 -7.15 9.08 -5.43
CA GLU A 101 -8.19 10.11 -5.35
C GLU A 101 -8.33 10.66 -3.94
N ALA A 102 -8.19 9.82 -2.91
CA ALA A 102 -8.27 10.28 -1.52
C ALA A 102 -7.14 11.28 -1.17
N ASP A 103 -5.92 11.04 -1.66
CA ASP A 103 -4.76 11.88 -1.38
C ASP A 103 -4.85 13.26 -2.05
N LYS A 104 -5.46 13.36 -3.24
CA LYS A 104 -5.69 14.65 -3.93
C LYS A 104 -6.67 15.58 -3.20
N HIS A 105 -7.52 15.03 -2.33
CA HIS A 105 -8.61 15.76 -1.68
C HIS A 105 -8.45 15.91 -0.15
N GLY A 106 -7.34 15.42 0.42
CA GLY A 106 -7.08 15.42 1.88
C GLY A 106 -5.93 16.29 2.35
#